data_AF-A0AAE0DZI4-F1
#
_entry.id   AF-A0AAE0DZI4-F1
#
_cell.length_a   1.000
_cell.length_b   1.000
_cell.length_c   1.000
_cell.angle_alpha   90.00
_cell.angle_beta   90.00
_cell.angle_gamma   90.00
#
_symmetry.space_group_name_H-M   'P 1'
#
loop_
_entity.id
_entity.type
_entity.pdbx_description
1 polymer ?
#
loop_
_entity_poly.entity_id
_entity_poly.type
_entity_poly.pdbx_seq_one_letter_code
_entity_poly.pdbx_strand_id
1 'polypeptide(L)'
;MQTQIQIVSQTSKSLQFLPSIHDHHQTLNLNRYHNAAALAFSPKRRSLTLRNTTVSAMTSNSSLSDHANGFHDFDRFAEIGNKLADAAGEVIRKYFRKKIDILQKEDLSPVTIADQAAEEAMVPIILENFPSHAIFGEEQGWRCKEKFADYVWVLDPIDGTKSFITGKPLFGTLIALLYRGIPILGIIDQPVLRERWIGISGKRTTLNGQEVSTRTCTKLSQAYLYTTSPHLFSGDTEEAFVRVRNKVKVPLYGCDCYAYALLSSGFVDLVIESGLKPYDFLSLIPVIEGAGGVITDWKGHQLHWKASSDSHPTSFNVLAAGDKQVHQQALDSLQWQ
;
A
#
# COMPACT_ATOMS: atom_id res chain seq x y z
N MET A 1 34.13 9.11 57.01
CA MET A 1 35.34 8.96 56.16
C MET A 1 34.92 9.18 54.73
N GLN A 2 35.23 10.35 54.20
CA GLN A 2 34.92 10.77 52.83
C GLN A 2 35.97 10.21 51.87
N THR A 3 35.54 9.66 50.74
CA THR A 3 36.42 9.25 49.65
C THR A 3 36.27 10.26 48.51
N GLN A 4 37.27 11.14 48.37
CA GLN A 4 37.54 11.93 47.18
C GLN A 4 38.30 11.08 46.17
N ILE A 5 37.90 11.05 44.89
CA ILE A 5 38.85 10.90 43.76
C ILE A 5 38.36 11.71 42.54
N GLN A 6 39.09 12.82 42.34
CA GLN A 6 39.57 13.49 41.12
C GLN A 6 38.73 13.59 39.83
N ILE A 7 38.44 14.87 39.53
CA ILE A 7 38.20 15.46 38.21
C ILE A 7 39.55 15.58 37.46
N VAL A 8 39.58 15.20 36.18
CA VAL A 8 40.64 15.61 35.24
C VAL A 8 39.98 16.37 34.08
N SER A 9 40.45 17.60 33.87
CA SER A 9 40.00 18.54 32.85
C SER A 9 41.14 18.92 31.90
N GLN A 10 40.77 19.27 30.67
CA GLN A 10 41.53 20.00 29.64
C GLN A 10 42.58 19.16 28.87
N THR A 11 42.71 19.25 27.54
CA THR A 11 42.89 20.48 26.75
C THR A 11 42.54 20.27 25.27
N SER A 12 42.02 21.34 24.67
CA SER A 12 41.82 21.58 23.24
C SER A 12 43.14 21.78 22.49
N LYS A 13 43.22 21.32 21.24
CA LYS A 13 44.09 21.92 20.21
C LYS A 13 43.35 22.05 18.88
N SER A 14 43.19 23.29 18.45
CA SER A 14 42.87 23.77 17.10
C SER A 14 44.16 24.09 16.34
N LEU A 15 44.13 24.00 14.99
CA LEU A 15 44.92 24.72 13.95
C LEU A 15 44.88 23.86 12.66
N GLN A 16 44.01 24.16 11.69
CA GLN A 16 44.20 25.04 10.52
C GLN A 16 45.31 24.59 9.53
N PHE A 17 44.94 24.23 8.29
CA PHE A 17 45.19 24.99 7.04
C PHE A 17 44.98 24.10 5.78
N LEU A 18 44.20 24.63 4.82
CA LEU A 18 44.07 24.16 3.43
C LEU A 18 45.30 24.55 2.60
N PRO A 19 45.50 23.94 1.42
CA PRO A 19 45.26 24.73 0.20
C PRO A 19 44.47 24.00 -0.90
N SER A 20 44.02 24.84 -1.83
CA SER A 20 43.08 24.62 -2.93
C SER A 20 43.80 24.43 -4.28
N ILE A 21 42.98 24.10 -5.30
CA ILE A 21 43.12 24.33 -6.76
C ILE A 21 43.72 23.18 -7.59
N HIS A 22 42.88 22.52 -8.39
CA HIS A 22 42.99 22.56 -9.87
C HIS A 22 41.69 22.14 -10.57
N ASP A 23 41.07 23.13 -11.21
CA ASP A 23 40.08 23.00 -12.28
C ASP A 23 40.72 22.35 -13.51
N HIS A 24 39.99 21.43 -14.14
CA HIS A 24 40.16 21.16 -15.57
C HIS A 24 38.80 21.10 -16.26
N HIS A 25 38.45 22.23 -16.88
CA HIS A 25 37.59 22.29 -18.04
C HIS A 25 38.21 21.49 -19.19
N GLN A 26 37.48 20.52 -19.73
CA GLN A 26 37.60 20.14 -21.14
C GLN A 26 36.20 20.04 -21.76
N THR A 27 35.86 21.10 -22.48
CA THR A 27 34.87 21.12 -23.55
C THR A 27 35.50 20.46 -24.79
N LEU A 28 34.92 19.36 -25.28
CA LEU A 28 35.11 18.94 -26.67
C LEU A 28 33.76 18.59 -27.28
N ASN A 29 33.49 19.36 -28.33
CA ASN A 29 32.38 19.32 -29.24
C ASN A 29 32.70 18.29 -30.34
N LEU A 30 31.81 17.35 -30.67
CA LEU A 30 31.83 16.65 -31.96
C LEU A 30 30.47 16.00 -32.28
N ASN A 31 29.71 16.78 -33.05
CA ASN A 31 28.81 16.43 -34.14
C ASN A 31 28.71 14.96 -34.62
N ARG A 32 27.46 14.66 -35.03
CA ARG A 32 26.97 13.66 -36.01
C ARG A 32 26.83 12.21 -35.51
N TYR A 33 25.58 11.73 -35.46
CA TYR A 33 25.00 10.91 -36.54
C TYR A 33 23.46 11.01 -36.49
N HIS A 34 22.89 11.62 -37.54
CA HIS A 34 21.53 11.34 -37.99
C HIS A 34 21.53 9.97 -38.67
N ASN A 35 20.52 9.15 -38.40
CA ASN A 35 19.88 8.36 -39.45
C ASN A 35 18.46 7.97 -39.01
N ALA A 36 17.52 8.65 -39.64
CA ALA A 36 16.14 8.22 -39.76
C ALA A 36 16.06 7.13 -40.83
N ALA A 37 15.35 6.05 -40.54
CA ALA A 37 14.85 5.13 -41.56
C ALA A 37 13.35 4.96 -41.34
N ALA A 38 12.59 5.80 -42.04
CA ALA A 38 11.19 5.59 -42.30
C ALA A 38 11.05 4.54 -43.39
N LEU A 39 10.25 3.49 -43.15
CA LEU A 39 9.73 2.63 -44.20
C LEU A 39 8.21 2.58 -44.06
N ALA A 40 7.58 3.36 -44.93
CA ALA A 40 6.15 3.31 -45.23
C ALA A 40 5.82 2.02 -45.97
N PHE A 41 4.74 1.35 -45.59
CA PHE A 41 4.05 0.38 -46.43
C PHE A 41 2.58 0.76 -46.57
N SER A 42 2.18 0.86 -47.83
CA SER A 42 0.87 1.29 -48.35
C SER A 42 -0.28 0.34 -47.97
N PRO A 43 -1.52 0.84 -47.79
CA PRO A 43 -2.71 0.02 -47.57
C PRO A 43 -3.27 -0.49 -48.91
N LYS A 44 -3.56 -1.80 -49.01
CA LYS A 44 -4.38 -2.35 -50.10
C LYS A 44 -5.86 -2.24 -49.75
N ARG A 45 -6.57 -1.37 -50.46
CA ARG A 45 -8.04 -1.38 -50.57
C ARG A 45 -8.50 -2.63 -51.34
N ARG A 46 -9.56 -3.28 -50.86
CA ARG A 46 -10.53 -4.00 -51.68
C ARG A 46 -11.93 -3.54 -51.27
N SER A 47 -12.72 -3.18 -52.27
CA SER A 47 -14.07 -2.66 -52.16
C SER A 47 -15.13 -3.73 -52.46
N LEU A 48 -16.34 -3.44 -51.97
CA LEU A 48 -17.67 -3.81 -52.47
C LEU A 48 -18.17 -5.25 -52.25
N THR A 49 -19.26 -5.37 -51.48
CA THR A 49 -20.60 -5.53 -52.08
C THR A 49 -21.67 -5.07 -51.08
N LEU A 50 -22.52 -4.14 -51.51
CA LEU A 50 -23.78 -3.74 -50.87
C LEU A 50 -24.87 -4.76 -51.20
N ARG A 51 -25.61 -5.22 -50.18
CA ARG A 51 -26.99 -5.71 -50.37
C ARG A 51 -27.88 -5.08 -49.31
N ASN A 52 -28.76 -4.20 -49.79
CA ASN A 52 -29.93 -3.71 -49.06
C ASN A 52 -30.89 -4.88 -48.80
N THR A 53 -31.32 -5.05 -47.56
CA THR A 53 -32.63 -5.64 -47.30
C THR A 53 -33.29 -4.90 -46.13
N THR A 54 -34.56 -4.60 -46.35
CA THR A 54 -35.47 -3.73 -45.62
C THR A 54 -35.71 -4.10 -44.15
N VAL A 55 -35.91 -3.04 -43.35
CA VAL A 55 -36.39 -3.05 -41.96
C VAL A 55 -37.80 -3.64 -41.89
N SER A 56 -38.03 -4.54 -40.92
CA SER A 56 -39.35 -4.73 -40.32
C SER A 56 -39.17 -4.80 -38.80
N ALA A 57 -39.79 -3.86 -38.10
CA ALA A 57 -39.84 -3.82 -36.66
C ALA A 57 -40.69 -4.97 -36.13
N MET A 58 -40.15 -5.75 -35.19
CA MET A 58 -40.93 -6.52 -34.23
C MET A 58 -40.25 -6.40 -32.86
N THR A 59 -41.03 -5.83 -31.95
CA THR A 59 -40.77 -5.71 -30.52
C THR A 59 -40.64 -7.09 -29.88
N SER A 60 -39.50 -7.36 -29.25
CA SER A 60 -39.41 -8.38 -28.20
C SER A 60 -38.41 -7.93 -27.14
N ASN A 61 -38.94 -7.55 -25.98
CA ASN A 61 -38.21 -7.50 -24.73
C ASN A 61 -37.52 -8.85 -24.49
N SER A 62 -36.19 -8.85 -24.34
CA SER A 62 -35.50 -9.94 -23.66
C SER A 62 -34.23 -9.41 -22.99
N SER A 63 -34.28 -9.45 -21.67
CA SER A 63 -33.25 -9.26 -20.66
C SER A 63 -32.00 -10.12 -20.89
N LEU A 64 -31.06 -9.63 -21.71
CA LEU A 64 -29.78 -10.31 -22.00
C LEU A 64 -28.62 -9.30 -22.12
N SER A 65 -28.51 -8.31 -21.22
CA SER A 65 -27.38 -7.37 -21.22
C SER A 65 -26.74 -7.08 -19.86
N ASP A 66 -27.13 -7.75 -18.77
CA ASP A 66 -26.58 -7.44 -17.43
C ASP A 66 -25.35 -8.25 -17.02
N HIS A 67 -24.94 -9.26 -17.79
CA HIS A 67 -23.78 -10.09 -17.43
C HIS A 67 -22.44 -9.64 -18.04
N ALA A 68 -22.45 -8.68 -18.98
CA ALA A 68 -21.23 -8.13 -19.58
C ALA A 68 -20.69 -6.88 -18.85
N ASN A 69 -21.51 -6.22 -18.01
CA ASN A 69 -21.12 -4.97 -17.34
C ASN A 69 -20.24 -5.15 -16.10
N GLY A 70 -20.16 -6.35 -15.51
CA GLY A 70 -19.39 -6.56 -14.27
C GLY A 70 -17.86 -6.51 -14.44
N PHE A 71 -17.34 -6.83 -15.63
CA PHE A 71 -15.89 -6.78 -15.89
C PHE A 71 -15.37 -5.37 -16.19
N HIS A 72 -16.23 -4.49 -16.71
CA HIS A 72 -15.85 -3.13 -17.09
C HIS A 72 -15.62 -2.20 -15.90
N ASP A 73 -16.21 -2.50 -14.74
CA ASP A 73 -16.07 -1.64 -13.55
C ASP A 73 -14.74 -1.86 -12.81
N PHE A 74 -14.21 -3.09 -12.74
CA PHE A 74 -12.93 -3.33 -12.04
C PHE A 74 -11.74 -2.65 -12.72
N ASP A 75 -11.71 -2.63 -14.06
CA ASP A 75 -10.65 -1.95 -14.79
C ASP A 75 -10.71 -0.44 -14.55
N ARG A 76 -11.92 0.14 -14.51
CA ARG A 76 -12.12 1.55 -14.18
C ARG A 76 -11.74 1.85 -12.73
N PHE A 77 -12.11 1.01 -11.77
CA PHE A 77 -11.70 1.17 -10.37
C PHE A 77 -10.18 1.11 -10.23
N ALA A 78 -9.52 0.17 -10.91
CA ALA A 78 -8.06 0.06 -10.90
C ALA A 78 -7.38 1.28 -11.56
N GLU A 79 -7.91 1.79 -12.67
CA GLU A 79 -7.41 3.00 -13.31
C GLU A 79 -7.49 4.20 -12.35
N ILE A 80 -8.64 4.40 -11.70
CA ILE A 80 -8.79 5.50 -10.75
C ILE A 80 -7.91 5.28 -9.52
N GLY A 81 -7.83 4.08 -8.96
CA GLY A 81 -6.94 3.76 -7.86
C GLY A 81 -5.46 4.08 -8.15
N ASN A 82 -5.01 3.86 -9.39
CA ASN A 82 -3.67 4.29 -9.82
C ASN A 82 -3.51 5.81 -9.81
N LYS A 83 -4.49 6.56 -10.31
CA LYS A 83 -4.47 8.04 -10.25
C LYS A 83 -4.44 8.56 -8.81
N LEU A 84 -5.12 7.89 -7.88
CA LEU A 84 -5.07 8.22 -6.46
C LEU A 84 -3.66 8.04 -5.89
N ALA A 85 -3.06 6.86 -6.13
CA ALA A 85 -1.70 6.57 -5.69
C ALA A 85 -0.66 7.52 -6.32
N ASP A 86 -0.83 7.90 -7.59
CA ASP A 86 0.03 8.89 -8.26
C ASP A 86 -0.07 10.26 -7.57
N ALA A 87 -1.29 10.74 -7.31
CA ALA A 87 -1.54 12.03 -6.66
C ALA A 87 -0.98 12.05 -5.23
N ALA A 88 -1.25 11.02 -4.43
CA ALA A 88 -0.71 10.88 -3.08
C ALA A 88 0.82 10.84 -3.11
N GLY A 89 1.41 10.03 -3.98
CA GLY A 89 2.86 9.89 -4.10
C GLY A 89 3.55 11.20 -4.49
N GLU A 90 2.95 12.02 -5.36
CA GLU A 90 3.47 13.35 -5.69
C GLU A 90 3.51 14.30 -4.50
N VAL A 91 2.48 14.28 -3.67
CA VAL A 91 2.42 15.08 -2.44
C VAL A 91 3.45 14.59 -1.43
N ILE A 92 3.43 13.29 -1.12
CA ILE A 92 4.28 12.66 -0.10
C ILE A 92 5.76 12.89 -0.40
N ARG A 93 6.19 12.73 -1.66
CA ARG A 93 7.60 12.96 -2.07
C ARG A 93 8.06 14.41 -1.86
N LYS A 94 7.16 15.39 -1.82
CA LYS A 94 7.51 16.79 -1.52
C LYS A 94 7.91 16.97 -0.06
N TYR A 95 7.36 16.17 0.86
CA TYR A 95 7.58 16.26 2.30
C TYR A 95 8.63 15.27 2.83
N PHE A 96 8.77 14.09 2.20
CA PHE A 96 9.70 13.05 2.67
C PHE A 96 11.16 13.54 2.70
N ARG A 97 11.86 13.31 3.82
CA ARG A 97 13.25 13.75 4.09
C ARG A 97 13.49 15.26 3.89
N LYS A 98 12.46 16.09 3.97
CA LYS A 98 12.63 17.53 4.04
C LYS A 98 12.81 17.97 5.47
N LYS A 99 13.77 18.88 5.68
CA LYS A 99 13.85 19.67 6.90
C LYS A 99 12.74 20.71 6.80
N ILE A 100 11.61 20.46 7.46
CA ILE A 100 10.63 21.52 7.66
C ILE A 100 11.17 22.35 8.82
N ASP A 101 11.46 23.62 8.58
CA ASP A 101 11.76 24.55 9.66
C ASP A 101 10.52 24.62 10.54
N ILE A 102 10.56 23.96 11.70
CA ILE A 102 9.51 23.97 12.71
C ILE A 102 9.54 25.35 13.38
N LEU A 103 9.25 26.39 12.61
CA LEU A 103 8.96 27.72 13.10
C LEU A 103 7.44 27.80 13.24
N GLN A 104 6.98 27.60 14.48
CA GLN A 104 5.71 28.13 15.00
C GLN A 104 4.44 27.81 14.21
N LYS A 105 4.12 26.53 14.07
CA LYS A 105 2.72 26.10 14.17
C LYS A 105 2.68 25.01 15.22
N GLU A 106 2.16 25.33 16.39
CA GLU A 106 2.22 24.50 17.60
C GLU A 106 1.48 23.15 17.47
N ASP A 107 0.80 22.87 16.37
CA ASP A 107 -0.20 21.79 16.34
C ASP A 107 -0.02 20.66 15.30
N LEU A 108 0.90 20.73 14.32
CA LEU A 108 0.98 19.68 13.28
C LEU A 108 2.41 19.27 12.92
N SER A 109 2.70 17.97 13.03
CA SER A 109 3.97 17.39 12.61
C SER A 109 4.11 17.35 11.07
N PRO A 110 5.34 17.31 10.51
CA PRO A 110 5.56 17.14 9.07
C PRO A 110 4.80 15.96 8.44
N VAL A 111 4.67 14.86 9.18
CA VAL A 111 3.93 13.68 8.69
C VAL A 111 2.43 13.96 8.64
N THR A 112 1.86 14.66 9.62
CA THR A 112 0.44 15.04 9.63
C THR A 112 0.08 15.95 8.46
N ILE A 113 0.95 16.91 8.13
CA ILE A 113 0.74 17.79 6.96
C ILE A 113 0.80 16.99 5.65
N ALA A 114 1.78 16.09 5.54
CA ALA A 114 1.93 15.27 4.35
C ALA A 114 0.75 14.32 4.16
N ASP A 115 0.26 13.73 5.26
CA ASP A 115 -0.86 12.81 5.29
C ASP A 115 -2.16 13.48 4.85
N GLN A 116 -2.56 14.56 5.53
CA GLN A 116 -3.75 15.34 5.20
C GLN A 116 -3.71 15.88 3.76
N ALA A 117 -2.55 16.38 3.31
CA ALA A 117 -2.42 16.91 1.95
C ALA A 117 -2.52 15.81 0.87
N ALA A 118 -2.04 14.59 1.17
CA ALA A 118 -2.13 13.47 0.26
C ALA A 118 -3.56 12.91 0.20
N GLU A 119 -4.27 12.83 1.33
CA GLU A 119 -5.69 12.48 1.35
C GLU A 119 -6.52 13.47 0.53
N GLU A 120 -6.32 14.78 0.75
CA GLU A 120 -7.04 15.84 0.01
C GLU A 120 -6.74 15.85 -1.49
N ALA A 121 -5.57 15.36 -1.91
CA ALA A 121 -5.26 15.20 -3.33
C ALA A 121 -6.02 14.04 -3.99
N MET A 122 -6.38 13.00 -3.24
CA MET A 122 -7.10 11.83 -3.74
C MET A 122 -8.62 12.06 -3.84
N VAL A 123 -9.19 12.79 -2.88
CA VAL A 123 -10.64 13.03 -2.74
C VAL A 123 -11.33 13.56 -4.00
N PRO A 124 -10.87 14.65 -4.65
CA PRO A 124 -11.56 15.18 -5.83
C PRO A 124 -11.55 14.17 -6.98
N ILE A 125 -10.46 13.41 -7.16
CA ILE A 125 -10.36 12.37 -8.19
C ILE A 125 -11.45 11.30 -7.97
N ILE A 126 -11.68 10.89 -6.72
CA ILE A 126 -12.75 9.95 -6.38
C ILE A 126 -14.12 10.55 -6.71
N LEU A 127 -14.42 11.74 -6.18
CA LEU A 127 -15.76 12.33 -6.25
C LEU A 127 -16.14 12.81 -7.66
N GLU A 128 -15.17 13.16 -8.51
CA GLU A 128 -15.39 13.48 -9.92
C GLU A 128 -15.72 12.24 -10.75
N ASN A 129 -15.08 11.10 -10.46
CA ASN A 129 -15.27 9.86 -11.21
C ASN A 129 -16.44 9.02 -10.68
N PHE A 130 -16.68 9.09 -9.37
CA PHE A 130 -17.67 8.30 -8.65
C PHE A 130 -18.44 9.14 -7.61
N PRO A 131 -19.34 10.05 -8.05
CA PRO A 131 -20.04 10.97 -7.14
C PRO A 131 -20.93 10.31 -6.07
N SER A 132 -21.28 9.04 -6.25
CA SER A 132 -22.09 8.23 -5.33
C SER A 132 -21.27 7.38 -4.35
N HIS A 133 -19.94 7.35 -4.50
CA HIS A 133 -19.07 6.60 -3.60
C HIS A 133 -18.79 7.41 -2.34
N ALA A 134 -18.54 6.71 -1.23
CA ALA A 134 -18.05 7.30 -0.01
C ALA A 134 -16.53 7.18 0.09
N ILE A 135 -15.94 7.98 0.97
CA ILE A 135 -14.53 7.95 1.36
C ILE A 135 -14.48 7.77 2.87
N PHE A 136 -13.52 6.99 3.35
CA PHE A 136 -13.18 6.87 4.77
C PHE A 136 -11.66 7.01 4.94
N GLY A 137 -11.22 8.09 5.58
CA GLY A 137 -9.80 8.34 5.89
C GLY A 137 -9.51 8.27 7.38
N GLU A 138 -8.24 8.15 7.76
CA GLU A 138 -7.80 8.18 9.17
C GLU A 138 -8.21 9.51 9.84
N GLU A 139 -7.92 10.63 9.20
CA GLU A 139 -8.05 11.97 9.80
C GLU A 139 -9.48 12.52 9.74
N GLN A 140 -10.18 12.32 8.62
CA GLN A 140 -11.50 12.91 8.39
C GLN A 140 -12.67 11.93 8.52
N GLY A 141 -12.40 10.64 8.71
CA GLY A 141 -13.43 9.62 8.82
C GLY A 141 -14.33 9.56 7.57
N TRP A 142 -15.63 9.33 7.79
CA TRP A 142 -16.61 9.16 6.72
C TRP A 142 -16.95 10.47 5.98
N ARG A 143 -16.81 10.44 4.65
CA ARG A 143 -17.21 11.53 3.75
C ARG A 143 -18.04 10.98 2.60
N CYS A 144 -19.30 11.39 2.53
CA CYS A 144 -20.20 11.07 1.43
C CYS A 144 -21.30 12.13 1.36
N LYS A 145 -21.81 12.39 0.15
CA LYS A 145 -23.01 13.25 -0.03
C LYS A 145 -24.26 12.60 0.58
N GLU A 146 -24.31 11.27 0.52
CA GLU A 146 -25.41 10.45 1.03
C GLU A 146 -25.04 9.79 2.36
N LYS A 147 -26.04 9.37 3.14
CA LYS A 147 -25.81 8.63 4.39
C LYS A 147 -25.25 7.23 4.16
N PHE A 148 -25.49 6.66 2.98
CA PHE A 148 -25.10 5.29 2.63
C PHE A 148 -24.48 5.27 1.23
N ALA A 149 -23.47 4.43 1.05
CA ALA A 149 -22.87 4.14 -0.24
C ALA A 149 -22.60 2.64 -0.34
N ASP A 150 -22.88 2.04 -1.51
CA ASP A 150 -22.50 0.66 -1.79
C ASP A 150 -20.98 0.52 -1.92
N TYR A 151 -20.31 1.56 -2.40
CA TYR A 151 -18.87 1.61 -2.60
C TYR A 151 -18.21 2.62 -1.68
N VAL A 152 -17.13 2.19 -1.00
CA VAL A 152 -16.38 3.03 -0.06
C VAL A 152 -14.90 2.90 -0.34
N TRP A 153 -14.24 4.03 -0.60
CA TRP A 153 -12.78 4.12 -0.68
C TRP A 153 -12.22 4.33 0.73
N VAL A 154 -11.42 3.39 1.23
CA VAL A 154 -10.75 3.51 2.53
C VAL A 154 -9.28 3.83 2.28
N LEU A 155 -8.79 4.90 2.90
CA LEU A 155 -7.51 5.52 2.59
C LEU A 155 -6.64 5.63 3.85
N ASP A 156 -5.38 5.25 3.71
CA ASP A 156 -4.28 5.67 4.60
C ASP A 156 -3.15 6.21 3.70
N PRO A 157 -2.93 7.53 3.66
CA PRO A 157 -1.88 8.10 2.83
C PRO A 157 -0.46 7.71 3.26
N ILE A 158 -0.19 7.50 4.55
CA ILE A 158 1.15 7.19 5.09
C ILE A 158 1.06 6.12 6.21
N ASP A 159 0.85 4.87 5.81
CA ASP A 159 1.05 3.73 6.70
C ASP A 159 2.55 3.56 7.01
N GLY A 160 2.90 3.52 8.29
CA GLY A 160 4.28 3.59 8.76
C GLY A 160 4.80 5.01 8.98
N THR A 161 4.00 5.87 9.63
CA THR A 161 4.36 7.25 9.99
C THR A 161 5.74 7.38 10.65
N LYS A 162 6.15 6.42 11.49
CA LYS A 162 7.48 6.42 12.14
C LYS A 162 8.62 6.18 11.13
N SER A 163 8.40 5.31 10.15
CA SER A 163 9.31 5.13 9.02
C SER A 163 9.42 6.41 8.20
N PHE A 164 8.30 7.10 7.92
CA PHE A 164 8.31 8.39 7.23
C PHE A 164 9.10 9.47 7.98
N ILE A 165 8.81 9.70 9.27
CA ILE A 165 9.44 10.73 10.10
C ILE A 165 10.97 10.52 10.18
N THR A 166 11.41 9.27 10.32
CA THR A 166 12.83 8.92 10.44
C THR A 166 13.55 8.83 9.09
N GLY A 167 12.85 9.06 7.98
CA GLY A 167 13.43 9.02 6.64
C GLY A 167 13.68 7.61 6.11
N LYS A 168 13.05 6.58 6.67
CA LYS A 168 13.09 5.20 6.17
C LYS A 168 12.04 5.03 5.05
N PRO A 169 12.43 4.70 3.81
CA PRO A 169 11.52 4.67 2.67
C PRO A 169 10.73 3.35 2.58
N LEU A 170 10.21 2.85 3.71
CA LEU A 170 9.41 1.61 3.79
C LEU A 170 8.01 1.85 4.39
N PHE A 171 7.57 3.11 4.48
CA PHE A 171 6.15 3.44 4.64
C PHE A 171 5.43 3.23 3.30
N GLY A 172 4.10 3.16 3.28
CA GLY A 172 3.32 3.04 2.05
C GLY A 172 2.00 3.81 2.09
N THR A 173 1.45 4.10 0.91
CA THR A 173 0.07 4.58 0.77
C THR A 173 -0.84 3.39 0.53
N LEU A 174 -1.88 3.27 1.33
CA LEU A 174 -2.88 2.21 1.27
C LEU A 174 -4.20 2.74 0.74
N ILE A 175 -4.70 2.08 -0.30
CA ILE A 175 -5.99 2.41 -0.91
C ILE A 175 -6.79 1.12 -1.03
N ALA A 176 -7.95 1.06 -0.40
CA ALA A 176 -8.91 -0.02 -0.56
C ALA A 176 -10.20 0.51 -1.19
N LEU A 177 -10.82 -0.26 -2.07
CA LEU A 177 -12.22 -0.06 -2.46
C LEU A 177 -13.04 -1.22 -1.91
N LEU A 178 -14.05 -0.89 -1.12
CA LEU A 178 -15.00 -1.84 -0.57
C LEU A 178 -16.29 -1.79 -1.40
N TYR A 179 -16.85 -2.95 -1.70
CA TYR A 179 -18.24 -3.10 -2.14
C TYR A 179 -19.04 -3.78 -1.03
N ARG A 180 -20.00 -3.06 -0.45
CA ARG A 180 -20.85 -3.52 0.65
C ARG A 180 -20.07 -4.09 1.85
N GLY A 181 -18.92 -3.48 2.16
CA GLY A 181 -18.05 -3.88 3.27
C GLY A 181 -16.98 -4.91 2.90
N ILE A 182 -16.96 -5.41 1.66
CA ILE A 182 -15.98 -6.41 1.20
C ILE A 182 -14.93 -5.70 0.34
N PRO A 183 -13.63 -5.79 0.67
CA PRO A 183 -12.56 -5.26 -0.17
C PRO A 183 -12.54 -5.96 -1.54
N ILE A 184 -12.62 -5.17 -2.61
CA ILE A 184 -12.61 -5.64 -4.00
C ILE A 184 -11.39 -5.17 -4.80
N LEU A 185 -10.72 -4.12 -4.32
CA LEU A 185 -9.46 -3.59 -4.84
C LEU A 185 -8.61 -3.17 -3.63
N GLY A 186 -7.32 -3.47 -3.70
CA GLY A 186 -6.31 -3.02 -2.75
C GLY A 186 -5.05 -2.55 -3.46
N ILE A 187 -4.49 -1.43 -3.04
CA ILE A 187 -3.22 -0.89 -3.53
C ILE A 187 -2.31 -0.63 -2.33
N ILE A 188 -1.07 -1.09 -2.44
CA ILE A 188 0.05 -0.69 -1.58
C ILE A 188 1.05 0.02 -2.49
N ASP A 189 1.23 1.33 -2.30
CA ASP A 189 2.17 2.14 -3.08
C ASP A 189 3.33 2.61 -2.20
N GLN A 190 4.57 2.29 -2.59
CA GLN A 190 5.77 2.88 -2.02
C GLN A 190 6.24 4.01 -2.97
N PRO A 191 5.92 5.29 -2.69
CA PRO A 191 6.07 6.35 -3.68
C PRO A 191 7.54 6.78 -3.92
N VAL A 192 8.46 6.41 -3.03
CA VAL A 192 9.90 6.74 -3.13
C VAL A 192 10.64 5.68 -3.95
N LEU A 193 10.38 4.40 -3.68
CA LEU A 193 10.91 3.23 -4.38
C LEU A 193 10.20 3.00 -5.72
N ARG A 194 9.00 3.58 -5.89
CA ARG A 194 8.12 3.42 -7.06
C ARG A 194 7.74 1.96 -7.27
N GLU A 195 7.29 1.35 -6.19
CA GLU A 195 6.77 -0.01 -6.18
C GLU A 195 5.29 0.04 -5.82
N ARG A 196 4.45 -0.54 -6.67
CA ARG A 196 3.00 -0.56 -6.49
C ARG A 196 2.48 -1.97 -6.61
N TRP A 197 1.94 -2.49 -5.52
CA TRP A 197 1.18 -3.73 -5.50
C TRP A 197 -0.29 -3.43 -5.71
N ILE A 198 -0.94 -4.17 -6.60
CA ILE A 198 -2.36 -4.02 -6.90
C ILE A 198 -3.02 -5.40 -6.85
N GLY A 199 -3.95 -5.57 -5.91
CA GLY A 199 -4.82 -6.73 -5.79
C GLY A 199 -6.23 -6.37 -6.23
N ILE A 200 -6.84 -7.19 -7.10
CA ILE A 200 -8.21 -7.02 -7.59
C ILE A 200 -8.91 -8.35 -7.47
N SER A 201 -10.11 -8.37 -6.90
CA SER A 201 -10.89 -9.61 -6.77
C SER A 201 -11.03 -10.33 -8.12
N GLY A 202 -10.65 -11.61 -8.14
CA GLY A 202 -10.69 -12.44 -9.34
C GLY A 202 -9.49 -12.29 -10.29
N LYS A 203 -8.50 -11.45 -9.98
CA LYS A 203 -7.24 -11.31 -10.73
C LYS A 203 -6.03 -11.64 -9.85
N ARG A 204 -4.92 -12.03 -10.48
CA ARG A 204 -3.66 -12.20 -9.76
C ARG A 204 -3.10 -10.83 -9.38
N THR A 205 -2.56 -10.73 -8.16
CA THR A 205 -1.88 -9.52 -7.69
C THR A 205 -0.69 -9.20 -8.59
N THR A 206 -0.48 -7.91 -8.87
CA THR A 206 0.68 -7.44 -9.62
C THR A 206 1.55 -6.53 -8.77
N LEU A 207 2.86 -6.53 -9.03
CA LEU A 207 3.84 -5.53 -8.62
C LEU A 207 4.32 -4.82 -9.89
N ASN A 208 4.09 -3.50 -9.99
CA ASN A 208 4.48 -2.71 -11.16
C ASN A 208 4.01 -3.34 -12.49
N GLY A 209 2.80 -3.91 -12.48
CA GLY A 209 2.17 -4.56 -13.64
C GLY A 209 2.64 -5.98 -13.93
N GLN A 210 3.58 -6.54 -13.15
CA GLN A 210 4.01 -7.93 -13.26
C GLN A 210 3.32 -8.78 -12.20
N GLU A 211 2.76 -9.92 -12.60
CA GLU A 211 2.13 -10.86 -11.67
C GLU A 211 3.12 -11.34 -10.60
N VAL A 212 2.65 -11.39 -9.35
CA VAL A 212 3.41 -11.92 -8.21
C VAL A 212 2.71 -13.14 -7.61
N SER A 213 3.43 -13.86 -6.76
CA SER A 213 2.92 -15.01 -6.03
C SER A 213 3.62 -15.10 -4.69
N THR A 214 2.88 -15.50 -3.66
CA THR A 214 3.49 -15.98 -2.43
C THR A 214 4.31 -17.23 -2.70
N ARG A 215 5.19 -17.59 -1.76
CA ARG A 215 5.96 -18.84 -1.80
C ARG A 215 5.39 -19.88 -0.85
N THR A 216 5.68 -21.15 -1.15
CA THR A 216 5.38 -22.26 -0.24
C THR A 216 6.29 -22.24 0.98
N CYS A 217 5.73 -22.51 2.15
CA CYS A 217 6.47 -22.77 3.38
C CYS A 217 5.62 -23.73 4.22
N THR A 218 6.12 -24.94 4.47
CA THR A 218 5.29 -26.01 5.07
C THR A 218 5.45 -26.13 6.58
N LYS A 219 6.46 -25.49 7.17
CA LYS A 219 6.75 -25.57 8.61
C LYS A 219 6.99 -24.20 9.18
N LEU A 220 6.35 -23.90 10.32
CA LEU A 220 6.51 -22.63 11.02
C LEU A 220 7.99 -22.34 11.36
N SER A 221 8.77 -23.36 11.73
CA SER A 221 10.21 -23.24 12.02
C SER A 221 11.11 -22.88 10.83
N GLN A 222 10.56 -22.84 9.61
CA GLN A 222 11.23 -22.36 8.41
C GLN A 222 10.78 -20.96 7.97
N ALA A 223 9.71 -20.44 8.59
CA ALA A 223 9.10 -19.17 8.23
C ALA A 223 9.95 -17.97 8.66
N TYR A 224 10.12 -17.01 7.76
CA TYR A 224 10.56 -15.66 8.06
C TYR A 224 9.34 -14.83 8.46
N LEU A 225 9.33 -14.39 9.72
CA LEU A 225 8.26 -13.61 10.31
C LEU A 225 8.61 -12.13 10.28
N TYR A 226 7.66 -11.28 9.92
CA TYR A 226 7.71 -9.85 10.19
C TYR A 226 6.62 -9.40 11.16
N THR A 227 6.91 -8.33 11.89
CA THR A 227 5.95 -7.47 12.59
C THR A 227 6.54 -6.07 12.67
N THR A 228 5.73 -5.01 12.75
CA THR A 228 6.30 -3.65 12.78
C THR A 228 7.20 -3.42 13.99
N SER A 229 6.78 -3.78 15.19
CA SER A 229 7.58 -3.55 16.40
C SER A 229 7.22 -4.55 17.48
N PRO A 230 8.22 -5.05 18.26
CA PRO A 230 7.93 -5.89 19.41
C PRO A 230 7.14 -5.15 20.51
N HIS A 231 7.08 -3.81 20.47
CA HIS A 231 6.42 -2.98 21.49
C HIS A 231 4.98 -2.60 21.14
N LEU A 232 4.46 -3.03 19.98
CA LEU A 232 3.05 -2.82 19.61
C LEU A 232 2.14 -3.94 20.12
N PHE A 233 2.70 -4.85 20.91
CA PHE A 233 1.96 -5.87 21.64
C PHE A 233 1.93 -5.51 23.13
N SER A 234 0.81 -5.79 23.78
CA SER A 234 0.67 -5.65 25.23
C SER A 234 -0.31 -6.66 25.81
N GLY A 235 -0.11 -7.01 27.08
CA GLY A 235 -0.93 -8.00 27.78
C GLY A 235 -1.01 -9.32 27.02
N ASP A 236 -2.21 -9.88 26.91
CA ASP A 236 -2.46 -11.16 26.26
C ASP A 236 -1.94 -11.23 24.80
N THR A 237 -1.94 -10.10 24.08
CA THR A 237 -1.46 -10.06 22.68
C THR A 237 0.05 -10.29 22.59
N GLU A 238 0.82 -9.83 23.57
CA GLU A 238 2.26 -10.06 23.64
C GLU A 238 2.55 -11.54 23.92
N GLU A 239 1.83 -12.14 24.87
CA GLU A 239 2.00 -13.56 25.19
C GLU A 239 1.69 -14.46 23.98
N ALA A 240 0.62 -14.16 23.25
CA ALA A 240 0.25 -14.87 22.03
C ALA A 240 1.30 -14.71 20.93
N PHE A 241 1.76 -13.48 20.67
CA PHE A 241 2.82 -13.21 19.70
C PHE A 241 4.12 -13.96 20.04
N VAL A 242 4.54 -13.94 21.31
CA VAL A 242 5.77 -14.62 21.78
C VAL A 242 5.73 -16.12 21.52
N ARG A 243 4.56 -16.78 21.68
CA ARG A 243 4.40 -18.21 21.36
C ARG A 243 4.71 -18.53 19.90
N VAL A 244 4.34 -17.66 18.96
CA VAL A 244 4.66 -17.83 17.54
C VAL A 244 6.10 -17.43 17.26
N ARG A 245 6.53 -16.25 17.75
CA ARG A 245 7.86 -15.68 17.54
C ARG A 245 8.98 -16.65 17.91
N ASN A 246 8.80 -17.43 18.98
CA ASN A 246 9.82 -18.39 19.43
C ASN A 246 9.85 -19.70 18.63
N LYS A 247 8.90 -19.91 17.70
CA LYS A 247 8.79 -21.11 16.86
C LYS A 247 9.16 -20.88 15.39
N VAL A 248 9.29 -19.63 14.96
CA VAL A 248 9.66 -19.29 13.59
C VAL A 248 11.17 -19.41 13.36
N LYS A 249 11.60 -19.35 12.08
CA LYS A 249 13.03 -19.39 11.74
C LYS A 249 13.76 -18.17 12.28
N VAL A 250 13.25 -16.98 11.95
CA VAL A 250 13.77 -15.68 12.37
C VAL A 250 12.61 -14.68 12.44
N PRO A 251 12.43 -13.95 13.55
CA PRO A 251 11.59 -12.77 13.60
C PRO A 251 12.35 -11.50 13.15
N LEU A 252 11.76 -10.75 12.24
CA LEU A 252 12.26 -9.50 11.66
C LEU A 252 11.26 -8.36 11.93
N TYR A 253 11.70 -7.10 11.81
CA TYR A 253 10.92 -5.96 12.28
C TYR A 253 10.98 -4.70 11.40
N GLY A 254 9.96 -3.84 11.53
CA GLY A 254 10.09 -2.40 11.32
C GLY A 254 9.66 -1.84 9.97
N CYS A 255 8.66 -2.39 9.29
CA CYS A 255 8.28 -1.90 7.97
C CYS A 255 6.79 -2.00 7.61
N ASP A 256 5.88 -2.02 8.60
CA ASP A 256 4.45 -1.73 8.39
C ASP A 256 3.86 -2.53 7.20
N CYS A 257 3.04 -1.92 6.33
CA CYS A 257 2.47 -2.56 5.13
C CYS A 257 3.49 -3.21 4.19
N TYR A 258 4.75 -2.73 4.18
CA TYR A 258 5.77 -3.23 3.27
C TYR A 258 6.14 -4.69 3.57
N ALA A 259 5.99 -5.15 4.82
CA ALA A 259 6.14 -6.57 5.16
C ALA A 259 5.11 -7.45 4.42
N TYR A 260 3.87 -6.97 4.32
CA TYR A 260 2.79 -7.66 3.62
C TYR A 260 3.00 -7.64 2.10
N ALA A 261 3.50 -6.53 1.55
CA ALA A 261 3.90 -6.45 0.15
C ALA A 261 4.99 -7.48 -0.20
N LEU A 262 6.02 -7.59 0.65
CA LEU A 262 7.06 -8.61 0.51
C LEU A 262 6.54 -10.04 0.64
N LEU A 263 5.55 -10.26 1.51
CA LEU A 263 4.86 -11.55 1.64
C LEU A 263 4.13 -11.91 0.35
N SER A 264 3.36 -10.98 -0.23
CA SER A 264 2.66 -11.16 -1.50
C SER A 264 3.61 -11.42 -2.68
N SER A 265 4.85 -10.95 -2.59
CA SER A 265 5.91 -11.25 -3.57
C SER A 265 6.74 -12.50 -3.25
N GLY A 266 6.41 -13.24 -2.19
CA GLY A 266 7.05 -14.52 -1.85
C GLY A 266 8.41 -14.40 -1.13
N PHE A 267 8.73 -13.22 -0.60
CA PHE A 267 9.99 -12.99 0.13
C PHE A 267 9.84 -13.18 1.64
N VAL A 268 8.62 -13.02 2.18
CA VAL A 268 8.24 -13.21 3.58
C VAL A 268 7.19 -14.33 3.67
N ASP A 269 7.23 -15.12 4.75
CA ASP A 269 6.30 -16.25 4.93
C ASP A 269 5.13 -15.92 5.86
N LEU A 270 5.36 -15.03 6.84
CA LEU A 270 4.41 -14.76 7.92
C LEU A 270 4.51 -13.30 8.35
N VAL A 271 3.37 -12.65 8.57
CA VAL A 271 3.28 -11.34 9.23
C VAL A 271 2.24 -11.43 10.34
N ILE A 272 2.56 -10.93 11.53
CA ILE A 272 1.68 -10.94 12.70
C ILE A 272 1.69 -9.56 13.34
N GLU A 273 0.53 -8.95 13.47
CA GLU A 273 0.37 -7.63 14.08
C GLU A 273 -0.87 -7.56 14.97
N SER A 274 -0.83 -6.64 15.92
CA SER A 274 -1.90 -6.32 16.86
C SER A 274 -2.15 -4.83 16.79
N GLY A 275 -3.41 -4.41 16.91
CA GLY A 275 -3.76 -3.00 17.03
C GLY A 275 -4.10 -2.27 15.72
N LEU A 276 -4.07 -2.93 14.56
CA LEU A 276 -4.26 -2.31 13.25
C LEU A 276 -5.67 -1.74 13.07
N LYS A 277 -5.77 -0.55 12.49
CA LYS A 277 -7.02 0.07 12.09
C LYS A 277 -7.47 -0.44 10.72
N PRO A 278 -8.75 -0.28 10.35
CA PRO A 278 -9.26 -0.76 9.08
C PRO A 278 -8.53 -0.20 7.87
N TYR A 279 -8.13 1.06 7.92
CA TYR A 279 -7.35 1.70 6.86
C TYR A 279 -5.94 1.10 6.70
N ASP A 280 -5.38 0.49 7.75
CA ASP A 280 -4.07 -0.18 7.73
C ASP A 280 -4.11 -1.58 7.09
N PHE A 281 -5.28 -2.25 7.02
CA PHE A 281 -5.34 -3.65 6.57
C PHE A 281 -6.28 -3.95 5.40
N LEU A 282 -7.31 -3.13 5.13
CA LEU A 282 -8.32 -3.46 4.12
C LEU A 282 -7.74 -3.54 2.70
N SER A 283 -6.71 -2.75 2.41
CA SER A 283 -5.98 -2.80 1.12
C SER A 283 -5.11 -4.05 0.99
N LEU A 284 -4.67 -4.61 2.11
CA LEU A 284 -3.80 -5.79 2.15
C LEU A 284 -4.55 -7.06 1.73
N ILE A 285 -5.85 -7.13 2.01
CA ILE A 285 -6.66 -8.34 1.79
C ILE A 285 -6.66 -8.75 0.30
N PRO A 286 -7.09 -7.91 -0.67
CA PRO A 286 -7.07 -8.29 -2.08
C PRO A 286 -5.65 -8.53 -2.60
N VAL A 287 -4.65 -7.82 -2.06
CA VAL A 287 -3.24 -7.93 -2.46
C VAL A 287 -2.65 -9.28 -2.06
N ILE A 288 -2.91 -9.75 -0.84
CA ILE A 288 -2.39 -11.03 -0.33
C ILE A 288 -3.15 -12.21 -0.92
N GLU A 289 -4.50 -12.15 -0.92
CA GLU A 289 -5.33 -13.22 -1.47
C GLU A 289 -5.09 -13.40 -2.97
N GLY A 290 -4.99 -12.29 -3.72
CA GLY A 290 -4.68 -12.31 -5.16
C GLY A 290 -3.27 -12.82 -5.47
N ALA A 291 -2.35 -12.81 -4.50
CA ALA A 291 -1.02 -13.42 -4.61
C ALA A 291 -0.99 -14.91 -4.22
N GLY A 292 -2.12 -15.47 -3.75
CA GLY A 292 -2.23 -16.85 -3.28
C GLY A 292 -1.95 -17.04 -1.78
N GLY A 293 -1.82 -15.96 -1.03
CA GLY A 293 -1.67 -15.98 0.43
C GLY A 293 -3.01 -16.08 1.17
N VAL A 294 -2.92 -16.09 2.50
CA VAL A 294 -4.06 -16.09 3.42
C VAL A 294 -3.87 -14.98 4.45
N ILE A 295 -4.93 -14.24 4.77
CA ILE A 295 -4.94 -13.21 5.79
C ILE A 295 -6.24 -13.27 6.60
N THR A 296 -6.15 -13.27 7.93
CA THR A 296 -7.29 -13.39 8.85
C THR A 296 -7.08 -12.59 10.13
N ASP A 297 -8.11 -12.56 10.97
CA ASP A 297 -7.89 -12.25 12.39
C ASP A 297 -7.12 -13.38 13.10
N TRP A 298 -6.76 -13.18 14.37
CA TRP A 298 -6.03 -14.19 15.16
C TRP A 298 -6.85 -15.43 15.55
N LYS A 299 -8.17 -15.44 15.29
CA LYS A 299 -9.03 -16.62 15.44
C LYS A 299 -9.20 -17.38 14.13
N GLY A 300 -8.62 -16.88 13.03
CA GLY A 300 -8.77 -17.47 11.70
C GLY A 300 -10.05 -17.02 10.98
N HIS A 301 -10.79 -16.04 11.51
CA HIS A 301 -11.97 -15.49 10.84
C HIS A 301 -11.59 -14.43 9.81
N GLN A 302 -12.48 -14.23 8.84
CA GLN A 302 -12.34 -13.18 7.85
C GLN A 302 -12.22 -11.81 8.52
N LEU A 303 -11.19 -11.04 8.14
CA LEU A 303 -11.10 -9.63 8.49
C LEU A 303 -12.21 -8.88 7.76
N HIS A 304 -13.14 -8.31 8.52
CA HIS A 304 -14.25 -7.57 7.97
C HIS A 304 -14.53 -6.34 8.83
N TRP A 305 -14.59 -5.18 8.17
CA TRP A 305 -15.01 -3.94 8.78
C TRP A 305 -15.89 -3.18 7.80
N LYS A 306 -17.11 -2.85 8.23
CA LYS A 306 -18.09 -2.16 7.40
C LYS A 306 -18.01 -0.66 7.65
N ALA A 307 -17.39 0.05 6.71
CA ALA A 307 -17.35 1.50 6.70
C ALA A 307 -18.77 2.09 6.57
N SER A 308 -19.11 3.03 7.45
CA SER A 308 -20.35 3.81 7.43
C SER A 308 -20.19 5.12 8.18
N SER A 309 -21.19 6.01 8.10
CA SER A 309 -21.21 7.27 8.87
C SER A 309 -21.11 7.08 10.38
N ASP A 310 -21.55 5.94 10.89
CA ASP A 310 -21.61 5.63 12.32
C ASP A 310 -20.49 4.65 12.75
N SER A 311 -19.69 4.20 11.80
CA SER A 311 -18.60 3.27 12.05
C SER A 311 -17.46 3.97 12.79
N HIS A 312 -16.93 3.28 13.80
CA HIS A 312 -15.75 3.72 14.53
C HIS A 312 -14.60 2.75 14.20
N PRO A 313 -13.39 3.24 13.84
CA PRO A 313 -12.28 2.37 13.48
C PRO A 313 -11.71 1.70 14.74
N THR A 314 -12.22 0.52 15.04
CA THR A 314 -11.68 -0.35 16.10
C THR A 314 -10.36 -0.97 15.64
N SER A 315 -9.56 -1.39 16.60
CA SER A 315 -8.30 -2.10 16.31
C SER A 315 -8.53 -3.59 16.11
N PHE A 316 -7.74 -4.19 15.22
CA PHE A 316 -7.78 -5.59 14.83
C PHE A 316 -6.41 -6.23 15.00
N ASN A 317 -6.42 -7.53 15.29
CA ASN A 317 -5.23 -8.35 15.30
C ASN A 317 -5.18 -9.12 13.98
N VAL A 318 -4.09 -8.99 13.24
CA VAL A 318 -3.96 -9.48 11.86
C VAL A 318 -2.88 -10.55 11.81
N LEU A 319 -3.19 -11.63 11.09
CA LEU A 319 -2.26 -12.70 10.75
C LEU A 319 -2.30 -12.87 9.23
N ALA A 320 -1.15 -12.76 8.56
CA ALA A 320 -1.01 -13.04 7.14
C ALA A 320 0.09 -14.08 6.90
N ALA A 321 -0.13 -15.01 5.97
CA ALA A 321 0.84 -16.03 5.60
C ALA A 321 0.86 -16.27 4.09
N GLY A 322 2.04 -16.56 3.56
CA GLY A 322 2.20 -16.98 2.17
C GLY A 322 1.65 -18.38 1.88
N ASP A 323 1.59 -19.24 2.90
CA ASP A 323 1.14 -20.63 2.82
C ASP A 323 0.12 -20.94 3.94
N LYS A 324 -0.99 -21.58 3.56
CA LYS A 324 -2.08 -21.98 4.47
C LYS A 324 -1.63 -22.92 5.61
N GLN A 325 -0.60 -23.73 5.40
CA GLN A 325 -0.09 -24.64 6.44
C GLN A 325 0.62 -23.87 7.55
N VAL A 326 1.43 -22.87 7.18
CA VAL A 326 2.08 -21.97 8.14
C VAL A 326 1.07 -21.05 8.81
N HIS A 327 0.06 -20.59 8.07
CA HIS A 327 -1.08 -19.86 8.64
C HIS A 327 -1.73 -20.64 9.79
N GLN A 328 -2.11 -21.90 9.53
CA GLN A 328 -2.75 -22.74 10.55
C GLN A 328 -1.83 -23.00 11.75
N GLN A 329 -0.55 -23.33 11.51
CA GLN A 329 0.43 -23.53 12.59
C GLN A 329 0.62 -22.27 13.46
N ALA A 330 0.52 -21.09 12.86
CA ALA A 330 0.57 -19.81 13.56
C ALA A 330 -0.70 -19.61 14.41
N LEU A 331 -1.91 -19.85 13.88
CA LEU A 331 -3.16 -19.82 14.65
C LEU A 331 -3.11 -20.77 15.86
N ASP A 332 -2.69 -22.02 15.65
CA ASP A 332 -2.56 -23.02 16.71
C ASP A 332 -1.58 -22.59 17.81
N SER A 333 -0.57 -21.79 17.46
CA SER A 333 0.43 -21.26 18.39
C SER A 333 -0.02 -19.97 19.06
N LEU A 334 -0.81 -19.13 18.39
CA LEU A 334 -1.41 -17.92 18.96
C LEU A 334 -2.33 -18.27 20.11
N GLN A 335 -3.13 -19.35 20.00
CA GLN A 335 -4.09 -19.76 21.05
C GLN A 335 -5.02 -18.59 21.47
N TRP A 336 -5.43 -17.77 20.50
CA TRP A 336 -6.24 -16.58 20.75
C TRP A 336 -7.71 -16.96 20.98
N GLN A 337 -8.30 -16.43 22.06
CA GLN A 337 -9.66 -16.81 22.50
C GLN A 337 -10.75 -15.87 22.04
#